data_AF-A0A913YZU0-F1
#
_entry.id   AF-A0A913YZU0-F1
#
_cell.length_a   1.000
_cell.length_b   1.000
_cell.length_c   1.000
_cell.angle_alpha   90.00
_cell.angle_beta   90.00
_cell.angle_gamma   90.00
#
_symmetry.space_group_name_H-M   'P 1'
#
loop_
_entity.id
_entity.type
_entity.pdbx_description
1 polymer ?
#
loop_
_entity_poly.entity_id
_entity_poly.type
_entity_poly.pdbx_seq_one_letter_code
_entity_poly.pdbx_strand_id
1 'polypeptide(L)'
;MAEGVELERVRVVPGSESEGGGPARSDSAVLAAMGVAVKPRSRRRQSIAEAMTKENLFHASTKDFVKRIYRSDKALKNEQLRQQRFRHFVIHPFSNFRWYWDLWMVFLMSITLILLPVNIAFYSNQFSISWTMVNCFTDSFFLIDICLNFLTGIVDHQNENVILMRRRIALRYLRSWFFPDFISSFPFDYIYIFMQGTTDYKASSTSLTLRVFRLAKILGILRLLRLARLMRYVHKLEEILNVEGAVIRIVNLTLVMLVVIHWNGCIQFFIAFAQDFPTDSWVSISDLEHADKWQQYSWSFFKSICHMLGIGFGRHVPQNLIEMWAATISIMLGATFYALFVGQMATLMLSIDASGRIYNEKINQVKEYMRYRKVPSSTQKRVLEYYEHRYQRKYFDEDTILREQNDPIRREITQHRLRSLVRKVDFLNQGSPEFVLDVIEKLTFEVYLSDDVIITAGRLGNVMYFIEHGTVSIEVEGRTVGTLHDGDHFGEIALLIDERRVASVIAKTTCDIYSLNRENFDKVLTEYPNMRKMMAAVAKERLQKIIQSNAESSDDTEEFHMAESK
;
A
#
# COMPACT_ATOMS: atom_id res chain seq x y z
N MET A 1 14.95 20.25 -53.98
CA MET A 1 14.83 18.85 -54.44
C MET A 1 13.88 18.15 -53.50
N ALA A 2 12.84 17.58 -54.08
CA ALA A 2 11.71 16.94 -53.42
C ALA A 2 12.04 15.48 -53.03
N GLU A 3 11.22 14.95 -52.12
CA GLU A 3 10.83 13.54 -51.84
C GLU A 3 10.69 13.41 -50.30
N GLY A 4 9.54 13.07 -49.68
CA GLY A 4 8.33 12.42 -50.15
C GLY A 4 8.23 11.02 -49.54
N VAL A 5 7.53 10.85 -48.41
CA VAL A 5 7.05 9.54 -47.93
C VAL A 5 5.67 9.70 -47.28
N GLU A 6 4.76 8.86 -47.76
CA GLU A 6 3.32 8.75 -47.53
C GLU A 6 2.89 8.46 -46.09
N LEU A 7 1.75 9.06 -45.71
CA LEU A 7 0.89 8.64 -44.60
C LEU A 7 -0.35 7.98 -45.19
N GLU A 8 -0.48 6.67 -45.05
CA GLU A 8 -1.64 5.90 -45.50
C GLU A 8 -2.78 5.99 -44.47
N ARG A 9 -3.92 6.56 -44.89
CA ARG A 9 -5.16 6.69 -44.10
C ARG A 9 -5.93 5.37 -44.13
N VAL A 10 -6.31 4.88 -42.95
CA VAL A 10 -7.26 3.76 -42.78
C VAL A 10 -8.66 4.20 -43.22
N ARG A 11 -9.21 3.48 -44.20
CA ARG A 11 -10.55 3.66 -44.78
C ARG A 11 -11.61 3.01 -43.89
N VAL A 12 -12.60 3.79 -43.45
CA VAL A 12 -13.84 3.29 -42.84
C VAL A 12 -14.80 2.92 -43.98
N VAL A 13 -15.31 1.68 -43.96
CA VAL A 13 -16.32 1.20 -44.91
C VAL A 13 -17.71 1.38 -44.27
N PRO A 14 -18.72 1.95 -44.96
CA PRO A 14 -20.09 1.99 -44.49
C PRO A 14 -20.85 0.72 -44.89
N GLY A 15 -21.55 0.09 -43.94
CA GLY A 15 -22.47 -1.01 -44.20
C GLY A 15 -23.87 -0.47 -44.51
N SER A 16 -24.42 -0.88 -45.64
CA SER A 16 -25.77 -0.61 -46.14
C SER A 16 -26.81 -1.58 -45.57
N GLU A 17 -28.00 -1.06 -45.31
CA GLU A 17 -29.24 -1.78 -44.94
C GLU A 17 -29.85 -2.56 -46.12
N SER A 18 -30.51 -3.69 -45.84
CA SER A 18 -31.89 -3.98 -46.29
C SER A 18 -32.44 -5.32 -45.75
N GLU A 19 -33.54 -5.17 -45.01
CA GLU A 19 -34.77 -5.98 -44.84
C GLU A 19 -34.89 -7.47 -45.23
N GLY A 20 -35.53 -8.24 -44.33
CA GLY A 20 -36.58 -9.21 -44.71
C GLY A 20 -36.60 -10.60 -44.03
N GLY A 21 -37.58 -10.83 -43.12
CA GLY A 21 -38.34 -12.10 -43.07
C GLY A 21 -38.19 -13.08 -41.89
N GLY A 22 -39.13 -13.04 -40.92
CA GLY A 22 -39.83 -14.20 -40.30
C GLY A 22 -39.10 -15.14 -39.29
N PRO A 23 -39.77 -15.61 -38.21
CA PRO A 23 -39.11 -16.33 -37.12
C PRO A 23 -39.04 -17.85 -37.36
N ALA A 24 -37.81 -18.40 -37.45
CA ALA A 24 -37.60 -19.84 -37.47
C ALA A 24 -37.52 -20.40 -36.03
N ARG A 25 -38.43 -21.33 -35.77
CA ARG A 25 -38.65 -22.03 -34.51
C ARG A 25 -37.44 -22.87 -34.07
N SER A 26 -37.37 -23.05 -32.76
CA SER A 26 -36.46 -23.88 -31.99
C SER A 26 -36.31 -25.33 -32.48
N ASP A 27 -35.13 -25.68 -32.98
CA ASP A 27 -34.70 -27.07 -33.23
C ASP A 27 -34.52 -27.92 -31.95
N SER A 28 -34.68 -27.34 -30.75
CA SER A 28 -34.68 -28.12 -29.50
C SER A 28 -36.06 -28.69 -29.12
N ALA A 29 -37.14 -28.29 -29.80
CA ALA A 29 -38.50 -28.70 -29.45
C ALA A 29 -38.96 -30.00 -30.14
N VAL A 30 -38.31 -30.40 -31.24
CA VAL A 30 -38.67 -31.63 -31.98
C VAL A 30 -38.00 -32.89 -31.39
N LEU A 31 -36.87 -32.74 -30.70
CA LEU A 31 -36.15 -33.86 -30.08
C LEU A 31 -36.71 -34.28 -28.70
N ALA A 32 -37.54 -33.45 -28.07
CA ALA A 32 -38.17 -33.77 -26.78
C ALA A 32 -39.43 -34.65 -26.90
N ALA A 33 -39.98 -34.82 -28.11
CA ALA A 33 -41.23 -35.54 -28.34
C ALA A 33 -41.06 -37.07 -28.57
N MET A 34 -39.83 -37.60 -28.59
CA MET A 34 -39.59 -39.02 -28.91
C MET A 34 -39.33 -39.93 -27.69
N GLY A 35 -39.51 -39.46 -26.45
CA GLY A 35 -39.62 -40.34 -25.28
C GLY A 35 -38.45 -41.29 -25.01
N VAL A 36 -37.24 -40.98 -25.50
CA VAL A 36 -36.03 -41.78 -25.22
C VAL A 36 -35.28 -41.14 -24.06
N ALA A 37 -35.26 -41.83 -22.92
CA ALA A 37 -34.48 -41.45 -21.75
C ALA A 37 -32.97 -41.52 -22.05
N VAL A 38 -32.36 -40.38 -22.35
CA VAL A 38 -30.91 -40.26 -22.50
C VAL A 38 -30.29 -40.12 -21.10
N LYS A 39 -29.69 -41.21 -20.61
CA LYS A 39 -28.88 -41.27 -19.39
C LYS A 39 -27.74 -40.23 -19.50
N PRO A 40 -27.48 -39.39 -18.47
CA PRO A 40 -26.40 -38.40 -18.56
C PRO A 40 -25.06 -39.13 -18.70
N ARG A 41 -24.41 -38.93 -19.85
CA ARG A 41 -23.08 -39.46 -20.14
C ARG A 41 -22.11 -38.88 -19.10
N SER A 42 -21.43 -39.77 -18.40
CA SER A 42 -20.48 -39.54 -17.32
C SER A 42 -19.54 -38.36 -17.60
N ARG A 43 -19.82 -37.22 -16.94
CA ARG A 43 -18.99 -36.00 -16.94
C ARG A 43 -17.78 -36.12 -15.99
N ARG A 44 -17.17 -37.30 -15.93
CA ARG A 44 -16.22 -37.68 -14.87
C ARG A 44 -15.16 -38.63 -15.42
N ARG A 45 -14.28 -38.13 -16.31
CA ARG A 45 -12.94 -38.70 -16.57
C ARG A 45 -12.00 -37.88 -17.48
N GLN A 46 -12.31 -36.62 -17.80
CA GLN A 46 -11.41 -35.74 -18.55
C GLN A 46 -10.98 -34.47 -17.78
N SER A 47 -11.35 -34.32 -16.49
CA SER A 47 -11.34 -32.99 -15.86
C SER A 47 -10.30 -32.70 -14.79
N ILE A 48 -9.33 -33.60 -14.48
CA ILE A 48 -8.33 -33.28 -13.43
C ILE A 48 -6.91 -33.81 -13.78
N ALA A 49 -6.78 -34.97 -14.41
CA ALA A 49 -5.47 -35.56 -14.71
C ALA A 49 -4.69 -34.85 -15.83
N GLU A 50 -5.36 -34.21 -16.80
CA GLU A 50 -4.73 -33.44 -17.87
C GLU A 50 -4.51 -31.95 -17.52
N ALA A 51 -5.21 -31.44 -16.49
CA ALA A 51 -5.09 -30.07 -16.01
C ALA A 51 -3.88 -29.84 -15.06
N MET A 52 -3.15 -30.91 -14.72
CA MET A 52 -1.94 -30.88 -13.88
C MET A 52 -0.70 -31.40 -14.62
N THR A 53 -0.64 -31.20 -15.94
CA THR A 53 0.55 -31.51 -16.74
C THR A 53 1.66 -30.50 -16.43
N LYS A 54 2.91 -30.98 -16.45
CA LYS A 54 4.18 -30.37 -16.04
C LYS A 54 4.58 -29.02 -16.68
N GLU A 55 3.68 -28.31 -17.34
CA GLU A 55 3.95 -27.02 -17.98
C GLU A 55 3.39 -25.89 -17.11
N ASN A 56 4.26 -25.14 -16.42
CA ASN A 56 4.05 -23.73 -16.00
C ASN A 56 5.14 -23.21 -15.04
N LEU A 57 6.21 -23.97 -14.74
CA LEU A 57 7.26 -23.47 -13.86
C LEU A 57 8.05 -22.30 -14.50
N PHE A 58 8.27 -22.34 -15.82
CA PHE A 58 9.05 -21.34 -16.58
C PHE A 58 8.19 -20.33 -17.35
N HIS A 59 6.87 -20.51 -17.33
CA HIS A 59 5.90 -19.58 -17.93
C HIS A 59 5.51 -18.47 -16.95
N ALA A 60 4.91 -17.39 -17.47
CA ALA A 60 4.37 -16.32 -16.64
C ALA A 60 3.44 -16.89 -15.57
N SER A 61 3.72 -16.55 -14.30
CA SER A 61 3.00 -17.09 -13.15
C SER A 61 1.58 -16.52 -13.04
N THR A 62 0.67 -17.28 -12.46
CA THR A 62 -0.70 -16.86 -12.14
C THR A 62 -0.83 -16.14 -10.80
N LYS A 63 0.29 -15.78 -10.14
CA LYS A 63 0.31 -14.98 -8.92
C LYS A 63 -0.37 -13.62 -9.11
N ASP A 64 -1.03 -13.12 -8.07
CA ASP A 64 -1.81 -11.87 -8.10
C ASP A 64 -1.00 -10.65 -8.57
N PHE A 65 0.27 -10.57 -8.18
CA PHE A 65 1.16 -9.51 -8.65
C PHE A 65 1.33 -9.53 -10.19
N VAL A 66 1.51 -10.70 -10.78
CA VAL A 66 1.66 -10.84 -12.24
C VAL A 66 0.35 -10.52 -12.94
N LYS A 67 -0.79 -10.89 -12.33
CA LYS A 67 -2.10 -10.49 -12.83
C LYS A 67 -2.32 -8.98 -12.82
N ARG A 68 -1.79 -8.26 -11.81
CA ARG A 68 -1.82 -6.78 -11.79
C ARG A 68 -1.04 -6.18 -12.95
N ILE A 69 0.13 -6.73 -13.29
CA ILE A 69 0.93 -6.26 -14.44
C ILE A 69 0.16 -6.44 -15.75
N TYR A 70 -0.39 -7.63 -16.01
CA TYR A 70 -1.08 -7.92 -17.27
C TYR A 70 -2.56 -7.47 -17.29
N ARG A 71 -3.06 -6.91 -16.17
CA ARG A 71 -4.41 -6.37 -15.94
C ARG A 71 -5.58 -7.37 -16.08
N SER A 72 -5.39 -8.51 -16.75
CA SER A 72 -6.42 -9.54 -16.94
C SER A 72 -5.85 -10.96 -17.10
N ASP A 73 -6.64 -11.96 -16.70
CA ASP A 73 -6.30 -13.38 -16.90
C ASP A 73 -6.21 -13.77 -18.38
N LYS A 74 -6.97 -13.10 -19.25
CA LYS A 74 -6.92 -13.33 -20.70
C LYS A 74 -5.61 -12.82 -21.30
N ALA A 75 -5.14 -11.64 -20.90
CA ALA A 75 -3.86 -11.11 -21.33
C ALA A 75 -2.69 -12.00 -20.85
N LEU A 76 -2.75 -12.49 -19.60
CA LEU A 76 -1.77 -13.43 -19.07
C LEU A 76 -1.73 -14.74 -19.88
N LYS A 77 -2.89 -15.32 -20.21
CA LYS A 77 -2.97 -16.51 -21.07
C LYS A 77 -2.42 -16.24 -22.46
N ASN A 78 -2.71 -15.07 -23.05
CA ASN A 78 -2.16 -14.69 -24.34
C ASN A 78 -0.62 -14.58 -24.29
N GLU A 79 -0.05 -14.10 -23.20
CA GLU A 79 1.40 -14.07 -22.99
C GLU A 79 2.00 -15.48 -22.86
N GLN A 80 1.35 -16.36 -22.10
CA GLN A 80 1.76 -17.76 -22.00
C GLN A 80 1.74 -18.45 -23.37
N LEU A 81 0.69 -18.23 -24.16
CA LEU A 81 0.59 -18.71 -25.54
C LEU A 81 1.67 -18.09 -26.45
N ARG A 82 1.97 -16.80 -26.29
CA ARG A 82 3.06 -16.11 -27.02
C ARG A 82 4.40 -16.76 -26.72
N GLN A 83 4.66 -17.14 -25.47
CA GLN A 83 5.88 -17.85 -25.09
C GLN A 83 5.93 -19.27 -25.67
N GLN A 84 4.82 -20.01 -25.66
CA GLN A 84 4.75 -21.36 -26.25
C GLN A 84 5.00 -21.38 -27.78
N ARG A 85 4.71 -20.27 -28.48
CA ARG A 85 5.02 -20.14 -29.91
C ARG A 85 6.52 -20.11 -30.20
N PHE A 86 7.37 -19.77 -29.22
CA PHE A 86 8.82 -19.83 -29.40
C PHE A 86 9.33 -21.26 -29.21
N ARG A 87 9.91 -21.85 -30.27
CA ARG A 87 10.51 -23.21 -30.24
C ARG A 87 11.73 -23.38 -29.32
N HIS A 88 12.27 -22.29 -28.75
CA HIS A 88 13.50 -22.31 -27.97
C HIS A 88 13.19 -22.14 -26.48
N PHE A 89 13.93 -22.85 -25.63
CA PHE A 89 13.79 -22.74 -24.17
C PHE A 89 14.14 -21.33 -23.68
N VAL A 90 13.15 -20.64 -23.08
CA VAL A 90 13.27 -19.29 -22.53
C VAL A 90 12.46 -19.22 -21.23
N ILE A 91 13.08 -18.67 -20.19
CA ILE A 91 12.48 -18.48 -18.88
C ILE A 91 11.80 -17.11 -18.85
N HIS A 92 10.50 -17.09 -18.53
CA HIS A 92 9.80 -15.83 -18.37
C HIS A 92 10.29 -15.13 -17.08
N PRO A 93 10.55 -13.81 -17.09
CA PRO A 93 11.03 -13.08 -15.91
C PRO A 93 10.05 -13.16 -14.73
N PHE A 94 8.75 -13.25 -15.02
CA PHE A 94 7.67 -13.41 -14.03
C PHE A 94 7.26 -14.88 -13.81
N SER A 95 8.15 -15.82 -14.07
CA SER A 95 7.89 -17.25 -13.83
C SER A 95 8.08 -17.65 -12.37
N ASN A 96 7.41 -18.73 -11.95
CA ASN A 96 7.60 -19.27 -10.59
C ASN A 96 9.03 -19.74 -10.37
N PHE A 97 9.64 -20.40 -11.36
CA PHE A 97 11.06 -20.79 -11.31
C PHE A 97 11.95 -19.58 -11.02
N ARG A 98 11.82 -18.53 -11.83
CA ARG A 98 12.70 -17.35 -11.71
C ARG A 98 12.50 -16.65 -10.36
N TRP A 99 11.27 -16.61 -9.85
CA TRP A 99 10.99 -16.05 -8.53
C TRP A 99 11.73 -16.79 -7.40
N TYR A 100 11.61 -18.12 -7.32
CA TYR A 100 12.28 -18.90 -6.28
C TYR A 100 13.80 -18.90 -6.47
N TRP A 101 14.28 -18.92 -7.71
CA TRP A 101 15.69 -18.79 -8.03
C TRP A 101 16.26 -17.43 -7.56
N ASP A 102 15.61 -16.32 -7.90
CA ASP A 102 16.02 -14.98 -7.47
C ASP A 102 16.03 -14.88 -5.94
N LEU A 103 15.03 -15.43 -5.25
CA LEU A 103 14.99 -15.47 -3.78
C LEU A 103 16.16 -16.28 -3.19
N TRP A 104 16.48 -17.43 -3.78
CA TRP A 104 17.63 -18.24 -3.37
C TRP A 104 18.96 -17.52 -3.63
N MET A 105 19.08 -16.83 -4.76
CA MET A 105 20.24 -16.01 -5.07
C MET A 105 20.41 -14.87 -4.07
N VAL A 106 19.33 -14.16 -3.71
CA VAL A 106 19.38 -13.13 -2.65
C VAL A 106 19.87 -13.72 -1.33
N PHE A 107 19.35 -14.88 -0.92
CA PHE A 107 19.78 -15.57 0.30
C PHE A 107 21.27 -15.94 0.27
N LEU A 108 21.74 -16.60 -0.80
CA LEU A 108 23.16 -16.93 -0.98
C LEU A 108 24.03 -15.67 -0.98
N MET A 109 23.58 -14.61 -1.65
CA MET A 109 24.30 -13.34 -1.71
C MET A 109 24.39 -12.69 -0.34
N SER A 110 23.31 -12.64 0.44
CA SER A 110 23.30 -12.12 1.80
C SER A 110 24.27 -12.87 2.72
N ILE A 111 24.34 -14.20 2.62
CA ILE A 111 25.32 -14.99 3.37
C ILE A 111 26.75 -14.62 2.94
N THR A 112 27.03 -14.56 1.63
CA THR A 112 28.37 -14.18 1.15
C THR A 112 28.76 -12.76 1.53
N LEU A 113 27.79 -11.83 1.60
CA LEU A 113 27.99 -10.43 1.99
C LEU A 113 28.50 -10.29 3.43
N ILE A 114 28.12 -11.22 4.30
CA ILE A 114 28.50 -11.26 5.72
C ILE A 114 29.77 -12.10 5.92
N LEU A 115 29.84 -13.29 5.32
CA LEU A 115 30.95 -14.22 5.57
C LEU A 115 32.27 -13.77 4.90
N LEU A 116 32.20 -13.15 3.72
CA LEU A 116 33.40 -12.79 2.96
C LEU A 116 34.29 -11.75 3.69
N PRO A 117 33.77 -10.61 4.19
CA PRO A 117 34.59 -9.66 4.95
C PRO A 117 35.18 -10.25 6.22
N VAL A 118 34.43 -11.09 6.94
CA VAL A 118 34.89 -11.78 8.15
C VAL A 118 36.08 -12.68 7.82
N ASN A 119 35.96 -13.48 6.75
CA ASN A 119 37.04 -14.35 6.34
C ASN A 119 38.28 -13.59 5.83
N ILE A 120 38.07 -12.44 5.16
CA ILE A 120 39.17 -11.59 4.70
C ILE A 120 39.96 -10.98 5.86
N ALA A 121 39.24 -10.48 6.87
CA ALA A 121 39.81 -9.73 7.98
C ALA A 121 40.40 -10.62 9.08
N PHE A 122 39.66 -11.64 9.55
CA PHE A 122 40.00 -12.34 10.80
C PHE A 122 40.75 -13.67 10.58
N TYR A 123 40.62 -14.28 9.40
CA TYR A 123 41.24 -15.56 9.09
C TYR A 123 42.50 -15.38 8.21
N SER A 124 43.63 -15.87 8.71
CA SER A 124 44.92 -15.82 8.02
C SER A 124 45.06 -16.93 6.97
N ASN A 125 44.58 -18.15 7.28
CA ASN A 125 44.62 -19.29 6.37
C ASN A 125 43.32 -19.38 5.54
N GLN A 126 43.28 -18.65 4.42
CA GLN A 126 42.10 -18.64 3.52
C GLN A 126 41.91 -19.94 2.73
N PHE A 127 42.84 -20.89 2.82
CA PHE A 127 42.80 -22.15 2.07
C PHE A 127 42.37 -23.35 2.93
N SER A 128 41.64 -23.11 4.01
CA SER A 128 40.98 -24.20 4.74
C SER A 128 40.03 -24.95 3.81
N ILE A 129 40.15 -26.29 3.79
CA ILE A 129 39.35 -27.18 2.94
C ILE A 129 37.85 -26.87 3.10
N SER A 130 37.38 -26.62 4.32
CA SER A 130 35.98 -26.30 4.59
C SER A 130 35.53 -24.99 3.94
N TRP A 131 36.35 -23.95 3.98
CA TRP A 131 36.04 -22.65 3.37
C TRP A 131 36.08 -22.71 1.84
N THR A 132 37.06 -23.43 1.30
CA THR A 132 37.17 -23.71 -0.14
C THR A 132 35.94 -24.48 -0.66
N MET A 133 35.44 -25.47 0.08
CA MET A 133 34.21 -26.18 -0.28
C MET A 133 32.99 -25.26 -0.31
N VAL A 134 32.83 -24.40 0.70
CA VAL A 134 31.73 -23.43 0.77
C VAL A 134 31.79 -22.44 -0.40
N ASN A 135 32.97 -21.89 -0.70
CA ASN A 135 33.12 -20.99 -1.84
C ASN A 135 32.81 -21.70 -3.16
N CYS A 136 33.31 -22.92 -3.37
CA CYS A 136 33.10 -23.67 -4.60
C CYS A 136 31.60 -23.95 -4.83
N PHE A 137 30.90 -24.30 -3.76
CA PHE A 137 29.44 -24.43 -3.76
C PHE A 137 28.78 -23.12 -4.18
N THR A 138 29.09 -21.99 -3.53
CA THR A 138 28.46 -20.69 -3.87
C THR A 138 28.80 -20.20 -5.28
N ASP A 139 30.05 -20.33 -5.72
CA ASP A 139 30.53 -19.91 -7.04
C ASP A 139 29.86 -20.72 -8.16
N SER A 140 29.59 -22.01 -7.91
CA SER A 140 28.83 -22.87 -8.83
C SER A 140 27.41 -22.34 -9.07
N PHE A 141 26.71 -21.91 -8.02
CA PHE A 141 25.38 -21.31 -8.17
C PHE A 141 25.42 -19.97 -8.91
N PHE A 142 26.45 -19.14 -8.67
CA PHE A 142 26.62 -17.88 -9.40
C PHE A 142 26.92 -18.09 -10.89
N LEU A 143 27.66 -19.14 -11.23
CA LEU A 143 27.92 -19.51 -12.63
C LEU A 143 26.64 -20.01 -13.31
N ILE A 144 25.84 -20.84 -12.62
CA ILE A 144 24.52 -21.27 -13.11
C ILE A 144 23.61 -20.05 -13.33
N ASP A 145 23.63 -19.07 -12.43
CA ASP A 145 22.86 -17.83 -12.56
C ASP A 145 23.22 -17.05 -13.83
N ILE A 146 24.51 -16.95 -14.18
CA ILE A 146 24.95 -16.35 -15.45
C ILE A 146 24.34 -17.10 -16.64
N CYS A 147 24.40 -18.44 -16.64
CA CYS A 147 23.79 -19.25 -17.69
C CYS A 147 22.28 -19.03 -17.79
N LEU A 148 21.57 -18.94 -16.66
CA LEU A 148 20.14 -18.66 -16.61
C LEU A 148 19.79 -17.24 -17.06
N ASN A 149 20.67 -16.26 -16.85
CA ASN A 149 20.47 -14.88 -17.33
C ASN A 149 20.48 -14.80 -18.86
N PHE A 150 21.26 -15.64 -19.55
CA PHE A 150 21.18 -15.78 -21.02
C PHE A 150 19.87 -16.41 -21.51
N LEU A 151 19.11 -17.06 -20.62
CA LEU A 151 17.84 -17.73 -20.92
C LEU A 151 16.63 -16.96 -20.38
N THR A 152 16.82 -15.92 -19.56
CA THR A 152 15.73 -15.19 -18.92
C THR A 152 15.30 -14.00 -19.79
N GLY A 153 13.99 -13.85 -20.02
CA GLY A 153 13.42 -12.72 -20.76
C GLY A 153 13.66 -11.38 -20.06
N ILE A 154 13.81 -10.31 -20.85
CA ILE A 154 14.06 -8.95 -20.35
C ILE A 154 12.76 -8.14 -20.48
N VAL A 155 12.35 -7.48 -19.40
CA VAL A 155 11.19 -6.56 -19.43
C VAL A 155 11.62 -5.26 -20.10
N ASP A 156 10.90 -4.83 -21.13
CA ASP A 156 11.10 -3.53 -21.75
C ASP A 156 10.10 -2.53 -21.20
N HIS A 157 10.55 -1.65 -20.29
CA HIS A 157 9.71 -0.67 -19.62
C HIS A 157 9.11 0.39 -20.56
N GLN A 158 9.70 0.60 -21.75
CA GLN A 158 9.19 1.58 -22.72
C GLN A 158 8.03 1.05 -23.55
N ASN A 159 8.02 -0.25 -23.84
CA ASN A 159 7.06 -0.89 -24.74
C ASN A 159 6.06 -1.80 -24.00
N GLU A 160 6.11 -1.83 -22.66
CA GLU A 160 5.34 -2.72 -21.77
C GLU A 160 5.37 -4.21 -22.20
N ASN A 161 6.45 -4.63 -22.86
CA ASN A 161 6.56 -5.93 -23.51
C ASN A 161 7.77 -6.69 -23.01
N VAL A 162 7.61 -8.00 -22.81
CA VAL A 162 8.72 -8.89 -22.46
C VAL A 162 9.44 -9.35 -23.72
N ILE A 163 10.75 -9.12 -23.79
CA ILE A 163 11.61 -9.62 -24.87
C ILE A 163 11.96 -11.08 -24.57
N LEU A 164 11.46 -11.98 -25.41
CA LEU A 164 11.69 -13.43 -25.30
C LEU A 164 12.70 -13.99 -26.32
N MET A 165 13.17 -13.18 -27.28
CA MET A 165 14.11 -13.65 -28.31
C MET A 165 15.53 -13.83 -27.75
N ARG A 166 16.05 -15.08 -27.73
CA ARG A 166 17.36 -15.44 -27.17
C ARG A 166 18.55 -14.62 -27.69
N ARG A 167 18.61 -14.34 -29.00
CA ARG A 167 19.68 -13.51 -29.58
C ARG A 167 19.67 -12.08 -29.02
N ARG A 168 18.47 -11.50 -28.88
CA ARG A 168 18.30 -10.13 -28.35
C ARG A 168 18.60 -10.09 -26.85
N ILE A 169 18.20 -11.11 -26.09
CA ILE A 169 18.55 -11.28 -24.67
C ILE A 169 20.08 -11.34 -24.51
N ALA A 170 20.75 -12.23 -25.25
CA ALA A 170 22.19 -12.43 -25.16
C ALA A 170 22.99 -11.15 -25.50
N LEU A 171 22.65 -10.47 -26.60
CA LEU A 171 23.33 -9.22 -27.01
C LEU A 171 23.16 -8.11 -25.97
N ARG A 172 21.95 -7.94 -25.42
CA ARG A 172 21.67 -6.92 -24.41
C ARG A 172 22.37 -7.24 -23.09
N TYR A 173 22.44 -8.51 -22.69
CA TYR A 173 23.17 -8.94 -21.49
C TYR A 173 24.69 -8.79 -21.62
N LEU A 174 25.27 -9.21 -22.75
CA LEU A 174 26.70 -9.07 -23.06
C LEU A 174 27.17 -7.62 -23.05
N ARG A 175 26.34 -6.70 -23.56
CA ARG A 175 26.65 -5.26 -23.59
C ARG A 175 26.53 -4.57 -22.23
N SER A 176 25.79 -5.13 -21.29
CA SER A 176 25.46 -4.47 -20.01
C SER A 176 26.20 -5.08 -18.82
N TRP A 177 25.76 -6.25 -18.36
CA TRP A 177 26.11 -6.78 -17.04
C TRP A 177 26.92 -8.07 -17.05
N PHE A 178 27.16 -8.66 -18.22
CA PHE A 178 27.92 -9.90 -18.33
C PHE A 178 29.32 -9.82 -17.71
N PHE A 179 30.11 -8.79 -18.06
CA PHE A 179 31.49 -8.71 -17.59
C PHE A 179 31.62 -8.57 -16.05
N PRO A 180 30.87 -7.67 -15.38
CA PRO A 180 30.85 -7.64 -13.92
C PRO A 180 30.36 -8.95 -13.29
N ASP A 181 29.31 -9.57 -13.85
CA ASP A 181 28.78 -10.82 -13.32
C ASP A 181 29.78 -11.97 -13.47
N PHE A 182 30.48 -12.06 -14.60
CA PHE A 182 31.50 -13.06 -14.86
C PHE A 182 32.71 -12.90 -13.93
N ILE A 183 33.31 -11.71 -13.87
CA ILE A 183 34.47 -11.44 -13.00
C ILE A 183 34.12 -11.72 -11.54
N SER A 184 32.93 -11.33 -11.09
CA SER A 184 32.51 -11.53 -9.70
C SER A 184 32.23 -12.99 -9.32
N SER A 185 31.91 -13.84 -10.31
CA SER A 185 31.58 -15.27 -10.11
C SER A 185 32.77 -16.18 -10.38
N PHE A 186 33.85 -15.65 -10.97
CA PHE A 186 34.98 -16.45 -11.40
C PHE A 186 35.88 -16.84 -10.21
N PRO A 187 36.23 -18.12 -10.06
CA PRO A 187 37.00 -18.64 -8.92
C PRO A 187 38.51 -18.32 -9.02
N PHE A 188 38.89 -17.03 -9.02
CA PHE A 188 40.29 -16.58 -9.18
C PHE A 188 41.25 -17.19 -8.14
N ASP A 189 40.82 -17.35 -6.89
CA ASP A 189 41.63 -17.89 -5.80
C ASP A 189 42.08 -19.34 -6.05
N TYR A 190 41.33 -20.10 -6.84
CA TYR A 190 41.61 -21.52 -7.11
C TYR A 190 42.65 -21.72 -8.19
N ILE A 191 42.73 -20.80 -9.17
CA ILE A 191 43.79 -20.79 -10.19
C ILE A 191 45.14 -20.65 -9.50
N TYR A 192 45.21 -19.86 -8.43
CA TYR A 192 46.42 -19.71 -7.65
C TYR A 192 46.87 -21.01 -6.98
N ILE A 193 45.96 -21.72 -6.29
CA ILE A 193 46.25 -23.02 -5.66
C ILE A 193 46.68 -24.04 -6.71
N PHE A 194 46.01 -24.07 -7.87
CA PHE A 194 46.34 -24.97 -8.96
C PHE A 194 47.72 -24.69 -9.58
N MET A 195 48.07 -23.41 -9.80
CA MET A 195 49.38 -23.03 -10.32
C MET A 195 50.53 -23.36 -9.35
N GLN A 196 50.28 -23.24 -8.04
CA GLN A 196 51.26 -23.61 -7.02
C GLN A 196 51.46 -25.14 -6.95
N GLY A 197 50.39 -25.94 -7.12
CA GLY A 197 50.47 -27.40 -7.15
C GLY A 197 51.23 -27.99 -8.34
N THR A 198 51.35 -27.26 -9.45
CA THR A 198 52.11 -27.69 -10.64
C THR A 198 53.59 -27.33 -10.60
N THR A 199 54.03 -26.48 -9.66
CA THR A 199 55.43 -26.05 -9.55
C THR A 199 56.07 -26.65 -8.30
N ASP A 200 56.57 -27.87 -8.44
CA ASP A 200 57.25 -28.67 -7.39
C ASP A 200 58.62 -28.11 -6.94
N TYR A 201 58.90 -26.83 -7.17
CA TYR A 201 60.16 -26.22 -6.80
C TYR A 201 60.03 -25.45 -5.49
N LYS A 202 60.80 -25.89 -4.49
CA LYS A 202 61.11 -25.22 -3.22
C LYS A 202 61.38 -23.72 -3.43
N ALA A 203 60.34 -22.90 -3.43
CA ALA A 203 60.46 -21.44 -3.34
C ALA A 203 60.59 -21.05 -1.87
N SER A 204 61.76 -21.34 -1.28
CA SER A 204 62.23 -20.67 -0.08
C SER A 204 62.58 -19.22 -0.43
N SER A 205 61.55 -18.38 -0.55
CA SER A 205 61.69 -16.92 -0.48
C SER A 205 60.43 -16.36 0.17
N THR A 206 60.51 -16.26 1.49
CA THR A 206 59.47 -15.78 2.42
C THR A 206 58.84 -14.43 2.00
N SER A 207 59.53 -13.60 1.20
CA SER A 207 59.00 -12.33 0.71
C SER A 207 58.09 -12.44 -0.53
N LEU A 208 58.29 -13.43 -1.40
CA LEU A 208 57.47 -13.61 -2.61
C LEU A 208 56.13 -14.25 -2.25
N THR A 209 56.14 -15.28 -1.40
CA THR A 209 54.94 -15.96 -0.92
C THR A 209 54.01 -15.01 -0.17
N LEU A 210 54.53 -14.12 0.69
CA LEU A 210 53.75 -13.09 1.39
C LEU A 210 53.16 -12.01 0.47
N ARG A 211 53.89 -11.61 -0.59
CA ARG A 211 53.36 -10.68 -1.61
C ARG A 211 52.23 -11.32 -2.40
N VAL A 212 52.34 -12.62 -2.68
CA VAL A 212 51.34 -13.38 -3.43
C VAL A 212 50.10 -13.69 -2.58
N PHE A 213 50.24 -13.98 -1.28
CA PHE A 213 49.10 -14.04 -0.35
C PHE A 213 48.32 -12.71 -0.29
N ARG A 214 49.00 -11.57 -0.33
CA ARG A 214 48.36 -10.25 -0.42
C ARG A 214 47.61 -10.04 -1.73
N LEU A 215 48.18 -10.47 -2.86
CA LEU A 215 47.52 -10.41 -4.17
C LEU A 215 46.28 -11.32 -4.23
N ALA A 216 46.32 -12.52 -3.63
CA ALA A 216 45.16 -13.41 -3.52
C ALA A 216 44.01 -12.77 -2.71
N LYS A 217 44.32 -12.09 -1.58
CA LYS A 217 43.31 -11.35 -0.81
C LYS A 217 42.70 -10.19 -1.61
N ILE A 218 43.49 -9.51 -2.44
CA ILE A 218 43.00 -8.43 -3.33
C ILE A 218 42.09 -8.99 -4.43
N LEU A 219 42.38 -10.17 -4.98
CA LEU A 219 41.49 -10.84 -5.94
C LEU A 219 40.15 -11.25 -5.30
N GLY A 220 40.15 -11.64 -4.03
CA GLY A 220 38.93 -11.87 -3.25
C GLY A 220 38.02 -10.64 -3.14
N ILE A 221 38.56 -9.42 -3.21
CA ILE A 221 37.78 -8.16 -3.20
C ILE A 221 36.96 -8.01 -4.49
N LEU A 222 37.38 -8.60 -5.61
CA LEU A 222 36.60 -8.59 -6.85
C LEU A 222 35.22 -9.27 -6.68
N ARG A 223 35.08 -10.14 -5.67
CA ARG A 223 33.79 -10.73 -5.30
C ARG A 223 32.81 -9.69 -4.74
N LEU A 224 33.26 -8.53 -4.26
CA LEU A 224 32.38 -7.43 -3.85
C LEU A 224 31.61 -6.83 -5.03
N LEU A 225 32.03 -7.04 -6.28
CA LEU A 225 31.24 -6.69 -7.47
C LEU A 225 29.88 -7.40 -7.49
N ARG A 226 29.70 -8.49 -6.72
CA ARG A 226 28.40 -9.13 -6.47
C ARG A 226 27.39 -8.16 -5.83
N LEU A 227 27.83 -7.14 -5.09
CA LEU A 227 26.94 -6.13 -4.51
C LEU A 227 26.09 -5.43 -5.57
N ALA A 228 26.65 -5.18 -6.76
CA ALA A 228 25.89 -4.61 -7.87
C ALA A 228 24.72 -5.52 -8.30
N ARG A 229 24.90 -6.85 -8.23
CA ARG A 229 23.84 -7.82 -8.52
C ARG A 229 22.80 -7.88 -7.40
N LEU A 230 23.22 -7.77 -6.13
CA LEU A 230 22.31 -7.77 -4.99
C LEU A 230 21.38 -6.55 -5.05
N MET A 231 21.93 -5.37 -5.36
CA MET A 231 21.14 -4.15 -5.52
C MET A 231 20.08 -4.30 -6.62
N ARG A 232 20.40 -4.96 -7.74
CA ARG A 232 19.42 -5.24 -8.80
C ARG A 232 18.30 -6.17 -8.32
N TYR A 233 18.63 -7.22 -7.59
CA TYR A 233 17.62 -8.15 -7.06
C TYR A 233 16.75 -7.50 -6.00
N VAL A 234 17.33 -6.69 -5.11
CA VAL A 234 16.59 -5.94 -4.09
C VAL A 234 15.65 -4.94 -4.75
N HIS A 235 16.11 -4.18 -5.74
CA HIS A 235 15.27 -3.22 -6.45
C HIS A 235 14.14 -3.91 -7.23
N LYS A 236 14.42 -5.05 -7.89
CA LYS A 236 13.40 -5.88 -8.52
C LYS A 236 12.39 -6.42 -7.50
N LEU A 237 12.85 -6.83 -6.32
CA LEU A 237 11.98 -7.32 -5.25
C LEU A 237 11.11 -6.18 -4.66
N GLU A 238 11.68 -4.98 -4.53
CA GLU A 238 10.96 -3.77 -4.10
C GLU A 238 9.84 -3.40 -5.08
N GLU A 239 10.13 -3.37 -6.39
CA GLU A 239 9.15 -3.14 -7.46
C GLU A 239 8.02 -4.19 -7.43
N ILE A 240 8.36 -5.46 -7.13
CA ILE A 240 7.40 -6.56 -7.14
C ILE A 240 6.55 -6.58 -5.87
N LEU A 241 7.15 -6.35 -4.72
CA LEU A 241 6.42 -6.36 -3.47
C LEU A 241 5.52 -5.13 -3.33
N ASN A 242 5.78 -4.06 -4.12
CA ASN A 242 5.01 -2.81 -4.14
C ASN A 242 4.64 -2.34 -2.73
N VAL A 243 5.58 -2.48 -1.80
CA VAL A 243 5.31 -2.15 -0.40
C VAL A 243 5.67 -0.69 -0.17
N GLU A 244 4.74 0.17 -0.57
CA GLU A 244 4.74 1.56 -0.19
C GLU A 244 4.45 1.64 1.31
N GLY A 245 5.49 1.87 2.11
CA GLY A 245 5.34 2.05 3.54
C GLY A 245 6.56 2.71 4.15
N ALA A 246 6.32 3.80 4.89
CA ALA A 246 7.38 4.48 5.65
C ALA A 246 8.13 3.50 6.58
N VAL A 247 7.41 2.52 7.14
CA VAL A 247 7.97 1.45 7.99
C VAL A 247 9.01 0.60 7.24
N ILE A 248 8.75 0.24 5.97
CA ILE A 248 9.65 -0.64 5.21
C ILE A 248 10.90 0.11 4.77
N ARG A 249 10.77 1.38 4.39
CA ARG A 249 11.94 2.24 4.12
C ARG A 249 12.88 2.29 5.33
N ILE A 250 12.33 2.38 6.53
CA ILE A 250 13.10 2.37 7.77
C ILE A 250 13.77 1.02 8.01
N VAL A 251 13.02 -0.08 7.91
CA VAL A 251 13.58 -1.43 8.10
C VAL A 251 14.73 -1.68 7.12
N ASN A 252 14.55 -1.29 5.86
CA ASN A 252 15.58 -1.39 4.83
C ASN A 252 16.80 -0.53 5.16
N LEU A 253 16.60 0.72 5.60
CA LEU A 253 17.71 1.59 6.01
C LEU A 253 18.46 1.03 7.23
N THR A 254 17.76 0.50 8.23
CA THR A 254 18.38 -0.16 9.39
C THR A 254 19.18 -1.38 8.96
N LEU A 255 18.66 -2.22 8.05
CA LEU A 255 19.40 -3.37 7.52
C LEU A 255 20.70 -2.92 6.80
N VAL A 256 20.62 -1.89 5.96
CA VAL A 256 21.79 -1.33 5.27
C VAL A 256 22.81 -0.80 6.27
N MET A 257 22.37 -0.07 7.30
CA MET A 257 23.26 0.43 8.35
C MET A 257 23.97 -0.71 9.07
N LEU A 258 23.28 -1.81 9.41
CA LEU A 258 23.90 -2.98 10.05
C LEU A 258 24.97 -3.62 9.16
N VAL A 259 24.73 -3.73 7.85
CA VAL A 259 25.74 -4.23 6.89
C VAL A 259 26.94 -3.28 6.81
N VAL A 260 26.72 -1.96 6.79
CA VAL A 260 27.80 -0.96 6.77
C VAL A 260 28.61 -0.99 8.07
N ILE A 261 27.96 -1.11 9.23
CA ILE A 261 28.63 -1.28 10.53
C ILE A 261 29.51 -2.55 10.49
N HIS A 262 28.95 -3.66 10.01
CA HIS A 262 29.66 -4.92 9.87
C HIS A 262 30.90 -4.81 8.97
N TRP A 263 30.76 -4.22 7.78
CA TRP A 263 31.86 -4.03 6.83
C TRP A 263 32.94 -3.11 7.38
N ASN A 264 32.52 -1.99 7.97
CA ASN A 264 33.41 -1.06 8.60
C ASN A 264 34.21 -1.73 9.73
N GLY A 265 33.58 -2.60 10.53
CA GLY A 265 34.27 -3.36 11.59
C GLY A 265 35.33 -4.28 11.02
N CYS A 266 34.99 -5.04 9.97
CA CYS A 266 35.92 -5.92 9.28
C CYS A 266 37.09 -5.13 8.67
N ILE A 267 36.84 -3.96 8.06
CA ILE A 267 37.87 -3.10 7.47
C ILE A 267 38.82 -2.56 8.57
N GLN A 268 38.28 -2.10 9.70
CA GLN A 268 39.08 -1.56 10.81
C GLN A 268 40.03 -2.60 11.40
N PHE A 269 39.60 -3.87 11.48
CA PHE A 269 40.50 -4.97 11.87
C PHE A 269 41.47 -5.34 10.75
N PHE A 270 41.00 -5.39 9.51
CA PHE A 270 41.81 -5.73 8.35
C PHE A 270 42.97 -4.76 8.13
N ILE A 271 42.81 -3.47 8.43
CA ILE A 271 43.90 -2.48 8.34
C ILE A 271 45.05 -2.85 9.28
N ALA A 272 44.75 -3.16 10.55
CA ALA A 272 45.76 -3.60 11.51
C ALA A 272 46.42 -4.92 11.08
N PHE A 273 45.61 -5.88 10.61
CA PHE A 273 46.09 -7.15 10.07
C PHE A 273 47.02 -6.96 8.85
N ALA A 274 46.69 -6.05 7.93
CA ALA A 274 47.46 -5.81 6.71
C ALA A 274 48.82 -5.14 6.97
N GLN A 275 49.00 -4.55 8.15
CA GLN A 275 50.25 -3.94 8.62
C GLN A 275 51.02 -4.88 9.57
N ASP A 276 50.63 -6.14 9.67
CA ASP A 276 51.22 -7.13 10.59
C ASP A 276 51.16 -6.67 12.06
N PHE A 277 50.01 -6.12 12.48
CA PHE A 277 49.68 -5.74 13.87
C PHE A 277 50.75 -4.87 14.57
N PRO A 278 50.96 -3.62 14.11
CA PRO A 278 52.00 -2.77 14.70
C PRO A 278 51.67 -2.47 16.19
N THR A 279 52.70 -2.26 17.02
CA THR A 279 52.56 -2.18 18.49
C THR A 279 51.67 -1.04 18.98
N ASP A 280 51.52 -0.01 18.15
CA ASP A 280 50.70 1.18 18.35
C ASP A 280 49.28 1.03 17.77
N SER A 281 48.95 -0.11 17.16
CA SER A 281 47.59 -0.43 16.70
C SER A 281 46.62 -0.62 17.85
N TRP A 282 45.36 -0.21 17.66
CA TRP A 282 44.29 -0.49 18.62
C TRP A 282 44.11 -1.99 18.93
N VAL A 283 44.45 -2.89 18.00
CA VAL A 283 44.36 -4.35 18.19
C VAL A 283 45.43 -4.82 19.17
N SER A 284 46.69 -4.39 18.95
CA SER A 284 47.84 -4.77 19.78
C SER A 284 47.76 -4.14 21.17
N ILE A 285 47.34 -2.86 21.27
CA ILE A 285 47.12 -2.16 22.55
C ILE A 285 46.03 -2.84 23.40
N SER A 286 45.04 -3.46 22.74
CA SER A 286 43.93 -4.14 23.42
C SER A 286 44.19 -5.62 23.69
N ASP A 287 45.41 -6.12 23.43
CA ASP A 287 45.79 -7.54 23.51
C ASP A 287 44.85 -8.48 22.71
N LEU A 288 44.33 -7.99 21.57
CA LEU A 288 43.35 -8.72 20.76
C LEU A 288 43.98 -9.62 19.69
N GLU A 289 45.28 -9.54 19.44
CA GLU A 289 45.96 -10.29 18.37
C GLU A 289 45.76 -11.82 18.48
N HIS A 290 45.91 -12.34 19.71
CA HIS A 290 45.77 -13.77 20.02
C HIS A 290 44.42 -14.14 20.66
N ALA A 291 43.53 -13.16 20.82
CA ALA A 291 42.18 -13.39 21.32
C ALA A 291 41.36 -14.26 20.36
N ASP A 292 40.29 -14.84 20.87
CA ASP A 292 39.38 -15.65 20.05
C ASP A 292 38.78 -14.79 18.91
N LYS A 293 38.51 -15.43 17.77
CA LYS A 293 38.01 -14.72 16.57
C LYS A 293 36.67 -14.05 16.83
N TRP A 294 35.84 -14.63 17.67
CA TRP A 294 34.60 -14.02 18.11
C TRP A 294 34.83 -12.74 18.92
N GLN A 295 35.85 -12.72 19.80
CA GLN A 295 36.22 -11.54 20.57
C GLN A 295 36.79 -10.43 19.67
N GLN A 296 37.68 -10.80 18.73
CA GLN A 296 38.21 -9.87 17.73
C GLN A 296 37.07 -9.19 16.95
N TYR A 297 36.14 -9.99 16.41
CA TYR A 297 34.99 -9.49 15.67
C TYR A 297 34.08 -8.59 16.51
N SER A 298 33.77 -9.02 17.74
CA SER A 298 32.85 -8.29 18.63
C SER A 298 33.40 -6.90 18.97
N TRP A 299 34.70 -6.78 19.27
CA TRP A 299 35.33 -5.48 19.54
C TRP A 299 35.43 -4.61 18.29
N SER A 300 35.71 -5.19 17.12
CA SER A 300 35.69 -4.45 15.85
C SER A 300 34.29 -3.94 15.51
N PHE A 301 33.26 -4.76 15.69
CA PHE A 301 31.87 -4.38 15.49
C PHE A 301 31.45 -3.27 16.46
N PHE A 302 31.84 -3.39 17.73
CA PHE A 302 31.62 -2.37 18.76
C PHE A 302 32.27 -1.02 18.39
N LYS A 303 33.54 -1.04 17.96
CA LYS A 303 34.22 0.16 17.47
C LYS A 303 33.46 0.83 16.33
N SER A 304 33.00 0.04 15.36
CA SER A 304 32.28 0.54 14.19
C SER A 304 30.88 1.06 14.49
N ILE A 305 30.14 0.46 15.43
CA ILE A 305 28.85 1.02 15.86
C ILE A 305 29.03 2.33 16.63
N CYS A 306 30.10 2.48 17.42
CA CYS A 306 30.43 3.75 18.07
C CYS A 306 30.72 4.87 17.04
N HIS A 307 31.46 4.56 15.97
CA HIS A 307 31.67 5.52 14.87
C HIS A 307 30.36 5.82 14.12
N MET A 308 29.51 4.81 13.88
CA MET A 308 28.22 4.96 13.17
C MET A 308 27.24 5.87 13.93
N LEU A 309 27.13 5.70 15.25
CA LEU A 309 26.21 6.45 16.10
C LEU A 309 26.81 7.74 16.66
N GLY A 310 28.07 8.06 16.36
CA GLY A 310 28.75 9.25 16.86
C GLY A 310 29.06 9.22 18.36
N ILE A 311 29.20 8.03 18.97
CA ILE A 311 29.43 7.85 20.41
C ILE A 311 30.92 8.07 20.77
N GLY A 312 31.85 7.61 19.93
CA GLY A 312 33.29 7.69 20.21
C GLY A 312 34.14 6.67 19.45
N PHE A 313 35.40 6.48 19.84
CA PHE A 313 36.41 5.67 19.13
C PHE A 313 36.49 4.20 19.57
N GLY A 314 35.62 3.75 20.47
CA GLY A 314 35.72 2.45 21.13
C GLY A 314 36.56 2.52 22.42
N ARG A 315 37.39 1.52 22.67
CA ARG A 315 38.20 1.43 23.91
C ARG A 315 39.37 2.41 23.95
N HIS A 316 40.02 2.63 22.81
CA HIS A 316 41.20 3.48 22.68
C HIS A 316 41.10 4.36 21.43
N VAL A 317 41.62 5.58 21.52
CA VAL A 317 41.77 6.49 20.38
C VAL A 317 42.88 6.02 19.45
N PRO A 318 42.78 6.25 18.13
CA PRO A 318 43.81 5.83 17.17
C PRO A 318 45.14 6.51 17.50
N GLN A 319 46.21 5.72 17.67
CA GLN A 319 47.57 6.23 17.86
C GLN A 319 48.29 6.40 16.52
N ASN A 320 47.86 5.65 15.50
CA ASN A 320 48.54 5.55 14.20
C ASN A 320 47.90 6.45 13.17
N LEU A 321 48.71 7.06 12.31
CA LEU A 321 48.21 7.94 11.23
C LEU A 321 47.21 7.23 10.31
N ILE A 322 47.49 5.96 9.97
CA ILE A 322 46.63 5.16 9.09
C ILE A 322 45.29 4.86 9.79
N GLU A 323 45.32 4.44 11.05
CA GLU A 323 44.10 4.18 11.83
C GLU A 323 43.30 5.47 12.10
N MET A 324 43.99 6.60 12.26
CA MET A 324 43.36 7.92 12.43
C MET A 324 42.57 8.30 11.17
N TRP A 325 43.16 8.20 9.97
CA TRP A 325 42.42 8.47 8.73
C TRP A 325 41.29 7.47 8.49
N ALA A 326 41.50 6.19 8.79
CA ALA A 326 40.45 5.18 8.70
C ALA A 326 39.29 5.47 9.65
N ALA A 327 39.57 5.88 10.89
CA ALA A 327 38.57 6.31 11.85
C ALA A 327 37.83 7.56 11.37
N THR A 328 38.54 8.56 10.83
CA THR A 328 37.93 9.78 10.27
C THR A 328 36.94 9.47 9.15
N ILE A 329 37.32 8.62 8.19
CA ILE A 329 36.43 8.19 7.10
C ILE A 329 35.22 7.43 7.66
N SER A 330 35.46 6.53 8.60
CA SER A 330 34.41 5.76 9.27
C SER A 330 33.40 6.66 10.01
N ILE A 331 33.87 7.69 10.71
CA ILE A 331 33.01 8.62 11.45
C ILE A 331 32.20 9.50 10.48
N MET A 332 32.82 9.99 9.40
CA MET A 332 32.14 10.76 8.36
C MET A 332 31.02 9.96 7.69
N LEU A 333 31.31 8.70 7.34
CA LEU A 333 30.32 7.78 6.79
C LEU A 333 29.20 7.51 7.80
N GLY A 334 29.57 7.27 9.06
CA GLY A 334 28.64 7.05 10.17
C GLY A 334 27.66 8.20 10.37
N ALA A 335 28.18 9.42 10.50
CA ALA A 335 27.39 10.63 10.65
C ALA A 335 26.39 10.84 9.50
N THR A 336 26.79 10.52 8.27
CA THR A 336 25.92 10.60 7.10
C THR A 336 24.74 9.61 7.21
N PHE A 337 25.01 8.34 7.50
CA PHE A 337 23.96 7.33 7.65
C PHE A 337 23.05 7.61 8.85
N TYR A 338 23.60 8.07 9.96
CA TYR A 338 22.82 8.46 11.13
C TYR A 338 21.89 9.65 10.82
N ALA A 339 22.37 10.67 10.10
CA ALA A 339 21.53 11.78 9.67
C ALA A 339 20.38 11.33 8.76
N LEU A 340 20.65 10.41 7.81
CA LEU A 340 19.62 9.82 6.95
C LEU A 340 18.58 9.04 7.78
N PHE A 341 19.03 8.27 8.78
CA PHE A 341 18.16 7.51 9.67
C PHE A 341 17.23 8.43 10.46
N VAL A 342 17.75 9.49 11.08
CA VAL A 342 16.95 10.50 11.79
C VAL A 342 15.94 11.17 10.85
N GLY A 343 16.33 11.48 9.61
CA GLY A 343 15.42 12.06 8.61
C GLY A 343 14.26 11.11 8.22
N GLN A 344 14.54 9.82 8.07
CA GLN A 344 13.49 8.82 7.78
C GLN A 344 12.58 8.58 8.99
N MET A 345 13.15 8.54 10.21
CA MET A 345 12.38 8.48 11.45
C MET A 345 11.38 9.63 11.56
N ALA A 346 11.81 10.86 11.30
CA ALA A 346 10.95 12.04 11.32
C ALA A 346 9.81 11.93 10.29
N THR A 347 10.12 11.46 9.07
CA THR A 347 9.11 11.24 8.02
C THR A 347 8.07 10.19 8.44
N LEU A 348 8.50 9.09 9.08
CA LEU A 348 7.56 8.09 9.59
C LEU A 348 6.64 8.69 10.65
N MET A 349 7.18 9.42 11.62
CA MET A 349 6.39 10.06 12.67
C MET A 349 5.27 10.94 12.09
N LEU A 350 5.56 11.66 11.00
CA LEU A 350 4.56 12.48 10.30
C LEU A 350 3.50 11.67 9.55
N SER A 351 3.82 10.42 9.17
CA SER A 351 2.94 9.56 8.37
C SER A 351 2.06 8.61 9.18
N ILE A 352 2.39 8.32 10.45
CA ILE A 352 1.64 7.35 11.29
C ILE A 352 0.18 7.77 11.48
N ASP A 353 -0.09 9.07 11.66
CA ASP A 353 -1.44 9.60 11.83
C ASP A 353 -1.68 10.84 10.96
N ALA A 354 -1.75 10.60 9.64
CA ALA A 354 -2.04 11.67 8.69
C ALA A 354 -3.43 12.29 8.94
N SER A 355 -4.46 11.48 9.19
CA SER A 355 -5.84 11.94 9.43
C SER A 355 -5.98 12.77 10.70
N GLY A 356 -5.34 12.36 11.80
CA GLY A 356 -5.37 13.11 13.06
C GLY A 356 -4.55 14.38 12.98
N ARG A 357 -3.44 14.40 12.22
CA ARG A 357 -2.69 15.62 11.93
C ARG A 357 -3.56 16.66 11.21
N ILE A 358 -4.25 16.26 10.15
CA ILE A 358 -5.15 17.16 9.40
C ILE A 358 -6.29 17.65 10.28
N TYR A 359 -6.88 16.78 11.12
CA TYR A 359 -7.88 17.19 12.11
C TYR A 359 -7.34 18.26 13.07
N ASN A 360 -6.16 18.03 13.66
CA ASN A 360 -5.54 18.98 14.59
C ASN A 360 -5.24 20.33 13.89
N GLU A 361 -4.79 20.30 12.65
CA GLU A 361 -4.58 21.49 11.82
C GLU A 361 -5.88 22.26 11.60
N LYS A 362 -6.98 21.57 11.24
CA LYS A 362 -8.32 22.16 11.10
C LYS A 362 -8.80 22.79 12.40
N ILE A 363 -8.67 22.10 13.53
CA ILE A 363 -9.05 22.62 14.86
C ILE A 363 -8.24 23.86 15.23
N ASN A 364 -6.94 23.88 14.92
CA ASN A 364 -6.09 25.04 15.20
C ASN A 364 -6.54 26.26 14.40
N GLN A 365 -6.89 26.09 13.11
CA GLN A 365 -7.46 27.16 12.29
C GLN A 365 -8.80 27.68 12.86
N VAL A 366 -9.67 26.77 13.32
CA VAL A 366 -10.95 27.14 13.96
C VAL A 366 -10.71 27.95 15.24
N LYS A 367 -9.78 27.52 16.10
CA LYS A 367 -9.40 28.25 17.32
C LYS A 367 -8.84 29.64 17.01
N GLU A 368 -7.96 29.74 16.01
CA GLU A 368 -7.39 31.00 15.57
C GLU A 368 -8.46 31.95 15.03
N TYR A 369 -9.39 31.45 14.21
CA TYR A 369 -10.54 32.21 13.73
C TYR A 369 -11.39 32.77 14.87
N MET A 370 -11.72 31.92 15.85
CA MET A 370 -12.52 32.34 17.01
C MET A 370 -11.81 33.39 17.86
N ARG A 371 -10.48 33.26 18.03
CA ARG A 371 -9.66 34.24 18.72
C ARG A 371 -9.62 35.57 17.97
N TYR A 372 -9.41 35.53 16.66
CA TYR A 372 -9.37 36.71 15.80
C TYR A 372 -10.70 37.47 15.83
N ARG A 373 -11.83 36.74 15.78
CA ARG A 373 -13.18 37.30 15.85
C ARG A 373 -13.67 37.60 17.27
N LYS A 374 -12.86 37.33 18.30
CA LYS A 374 -13.19 37.53 19.72
C LYS A 374 -14.52 36.86 20.12
N VAL A 375 -14.74 35.65 19.62
CA VAL A 375 -15.94 34.85 19.94
C VAL A 375 -15.97 34.58 21.45
N PRO A 376 -17.13 34.68 22.13
CA PRO A 376 -17.23 34.41 23.56
C PRO A 376 -16.80 32.97 23.94
N SER A 377 -16.20 32.79 25.11
CA SER A 377 -15.66 31.49 25.56
C SER A 377 -16.70 30.37 25.60
N SER A 378 -17.97 30.70 25.90
CA SER A 378 -19.08 29.74 25.86
C SER A 378 -19.30 29.19 24.46
N THR A 379 -19.40 30.07 23.45
CA THR A 379 -19.53 29.67 22.04
C THR A 379 -18.28 28.94 21.55
N GLN A 380 -17.09 29.34 21.98
CA GLN A 380 -15.86 28.62 21.61
C GLN A 380 -15.87 27.17 22.06
N LYS A 381 -16.28 26.92 23.32
CA LYS A 381 -16.37 25.56 23.86
C LYS A 381 -17.37 24.72 23.04
N ARG A 382 -18.54 25.28 22.73
CA ARG A 382 -19.57 24.63 21.91
C ARG A 382 -19.08 24.28 20.51
N VAL A 383 -18.36 25.19 19.85
CA VAL A 383 -17.77 24.92 18.52
C VAL A 383 -16.78 23.76 18.60
N LEU A 384 -15.92 23.72 19.63
CA LEU A 384 -14.95 22.62 19.78
C LEU A 384 -15.64 21.28 20.04
N GLU A 385 -16.68 21.26 20.87
CA GLU A 385 -17.51 20.08 21.14
C GLU A 385 -18.21 19.57 19.88
N TYR A 386 -18.75 20.48 19.05
CA TYR A 386 -19.31 20.14 17.74
C TYR A 386 -18.28 19.45 16.84
N TYR A 387 -17.07 20.02 16.70
CA TYR A 387 -16.03 19.41 15.86
C TYR A 387 -15.54 18.06 16.40
N GLU A 388 -15.48 17.91 17.72
CA GLU A 388 -15.10 16.64 18.36
C GLU A 388 -16.12 15.55 18.05
N HIS A 389 -17.42 15.85 18.14
CA HIS A 389 -18.49 14.91 17.79
C HIS A 389 -18.52 14.62 16.28
N ARG A 390 -18.46 15.66 15.44
CA ARG A 390 -18.59 15.56 13.98
C ARG A 390 -17.50 14.74 13.30
N TYR A 391 -16.27 14.80 13.83
CA TYR A 391 -15.10 14.19 13.19
C TYR A 391 -14.43 13.10 14.05
N GLN A 392 -14.77 12.95 15.34
CA GLN A 392 -14.19 11.92 16.21
C GLN A 392 -12.65 11.88 16.17
N ARG A 393 -12.03 13.07 16.15
CA ARG A 393 -10.56 13.28 16.05
C ARG A 393 -9.90 12.82 14.74
N LYS A 394 -10.68 12.54 13.70
CA LYS A 394 -10.17 12.22 12.35
C LYS A 394 -10.94 13.00 11.29
N TYR A 395 -10.20 13.68 10.42
CA TYR A 395 -10.81 14.44 9.34
C TYR A 395 -10.59 13.73 7.99
N PHE A 396 -11.66 13.63 7.21
CA PHE A 396 -11.66 13.12 5.85
C PHE A 396 -12.43 14.09 4.95
N ASP A 397 -11.91 14.35 3.75
CA ASP A 397 -12.64 15.06 2.70
C ASP A 397 -13.51 14.07 1.93
N GLU A 398 -14.66 13.72 2.51
CA GLU A 398 -15.57 12.69 1.98
C GLU A 398 -15.99 12.97 0.53
N ASP A 399 -16.27 14.22 0.18
CA ASP A 399 -16.75 14.60 -1.15
C ASP A 399 -15.69 14.34 -2.23
N THR A 400 -14.44 14.64 -1.94
CA THR A 400 -13.34 14.36 -2.88
C THR A 400 -13.09 12.86 -2.99
N ILE A 401 -13.06 12.14 -1.85
CA ILE A 401 -12.86 10.68 -1.83
C ILE A 401 -13.94 9.95 -2.64
N LEU A 402 -15.21 10.34 -2.48
CA LEU A 402 -16.33 9.73 -3.19
C LEU A 402 -16.37 10.11 -4.68
N ARG A 403 -15.92 11.31 -5.07
CA ARG A 403 -15.83 11.75 -6.47
C ARG A 403 -14.72 11.06 -7.26
N GLU A 404 -13.65 10.64 -6.61
CA GLU A 404 -12.57 9.87 -7.25
C GLU A 404 -12.98 8.42 -7.58
N GLN A 405 -14.04 7.91 -6.94
CA GLN A 405 -14.57 6.57 -7.21
C GLN A 405 -15.50 6.55 -8.42
N ASN A 406 -15.63 5.37 -9.03
CA ASN A 406 -16.66 5.14 -10.04
C ASN A 406 -18.07 5.04 -9.38
N ASP A 407 -19.12 5.22 -10.18
CA ASP A 407 -20.50 5.25 -9.65
C ASP A 407 -20.90 3.99 -8.87
N PRO A 408 -20.58 2.75 -9.32
CA PRO A 408 -20.93 1.54 -8.57
C PRO A 408 -20.28 1.47 -7.19
N ILE A 409 -18.98 1.79 -7.08
CA ILE A 409 -18.25 1.76 -5.80
C ILE A 409 -18.77 2.87 -4.88
N ARG A 410 -19.01 4.07 -5.41
CA ARG A 410 -19.58 5.18 -4.65
C ARG A 410 -20.94 4.80 -4.05
N ARG A 411 -21.81 4.15 -4.83
CA ARG A 411 -23.11 3.64 -4.35
C ARG A 411 -22.98 2.62 -3.25
N GLU A 412 -22.07 1.66 -3.40
CA GLU A 412 -21.82 0.63 -2.40
C GLU A 412 -21.34 1.23 -1.07
N ILE A 413 -20.42 2.21 -1.11
CA ILE A 413 -19.94 2.91 0.09
C ILE A 413 -21.09 3.68 0.77
N THR A 414 -21.85 4.47 0.00
CA THR A 414 -22.98 5.26 0.53
C THR A 414 -24.05 4.35 1.15
N GLN A 415 -24.38 3.25 0.49
CA GLN A 415 -25.34 2.27 1.00
C GLN A 415 -24.86 1.61 2.29
N HIS A 416 -23.57 1.29 2.39
CA HIS A 416 -23.00 0.73 3.62
C HIS A 416 -23.05 1.74 4.77
N ARG A 417 -22.65 3.00 4.52
CA ARG A 417 -22.67 4.09 5.50
C ARG A 417 -24.08 4.29 6.08
N LEU A 418 -25.09 4.37 5.21
CA LEU A 418 -26.47 4.70 5.57
C LEU A 418 -27.34 3.48 5.93
N ARG A 419 -26.74 2.28 6.02
CA ARG A 419 -27.48 1.04 6.33
C ARG A 419 -28.20 1.11 7.68
N SER A 420 -27.60 1.77 8.67
CA SER A 420 -28.22 1.96 10.00
C SER A 420 -29.47 2.80 9.88
N LEU A 421 -29.37 3.97 9.23
CA LEU A 421 -30.49 4.87 8.98
C LEU A 421 -31.63 4.19 8.22
N VAL A 422 -31.34 3.54 7.09
CA VAL A 422 -32.36 2.89 6.24
C VAL A 422 -33.15 1.82 7.00
N ARG A 423 -32.50 1.11 7.94
CA ARG A 423 -33.15 0.09 8.77
C ARG A 423 -34.06 0.66 9.85
N LYS A 424 -33.69 1.82 10.40
CA LYS A 424 -34.43 2.46 11.49
C LYS A 424 -35.61 3.29 10.97
N VAL A 425 -35.45 3.95 9.83
CA VAL A 425 -36.46 4.83 9.26
C VAL A 425 -37.48 4.02 8.46
N ASP A 426 -38.67 3.84 9.00
CA ASP A 426 -39.76 3.07 8.38
C ASP A 426 -40.09 3.53 6.95
N PHE A 427 -40.07 4.84 6.72
CA PHE A 427 -40.30 5.44 5.41
C PHE A 427 -39.30 4.94 4.34
N LEU A 428 -38.02 4.80 4.70
CA LEU A 428 -36.99 4.31 3.79
C LEU A 428 -37.06 2.78 3.66
N ASN A 429 -37.35 2.08 4.75
CA ASN A 429 -37.42 0.62 4.78
C ASN A 429 -38.58 0.06 3.92
N GLN A 430 -39.68 0.81 3.78
CA GLN A 430 -40.82 0.43 2.93
C GLN A 430 -40.63 0.79 1.45
N GLY A 431 -39.61 1.58 1.11
CA GLY A 431 -39.32 2.00 -0.26
C GLY A 431 -38.68 0.89 -1.11
N SER A 432 -38.72 1.06 -2.43
CA SER A 432 -37.95 0.17 -3.32
C SER A 432 -36.45 0.42 -3.16
N PRO A 433 -35.57 -0.56 -3.46
CA PRO A 433 -34.13 -0.37 -3.38
C PRO A 433 -33.62 0.83 -4.21
N GLU A 434 -34.22 1.06 -5.37
CA GLU A 434 -33.90 2.20 -6.25
C GLU A 434 -34.26 3.52 -5.59
N PHE A 435 -35.47 3.61 -5.01
CA PHE A 435 -35.89 4.79 -4.25
C PHE A 435 -34.93 5.10 -3.10
N VAL A 436 -34.54 4.08 -2.34
CA VAL A 436 -33.62 4.26 -1.21
C VAL A 436 -32.28 4.80 -1.71
N LEU A 437 -31.73 4.24 -2.79
CA LEU A 437 -30.48 4.72 -3.41
C LEU A 437 -30.58 6.20 -3.84
N ASP A 438 -31.68 6.58 -4.48
CA ASP A 438 -31.90 7.95 -4.97
C ASP A 438 -32.06 8.97 -3.83
N VAL A 439 -32.60 8.55 -2.67
CA VAL A 439 -32.67 9.38 -1.46
C VAL A 439 -31.29 9.48 -0.81
N ILE A 440 -30.63 8.36 -0.53
CA ILE A 440 -29.40 8.33 0.28
C ILE A 440 -28.23 9.05 -0.41
N GLU A 441 -28.18 9.07 -1.74
CA GLU A 441 -27.17 9.84 -2.50
C GLU A 441 -27.34 11.37 -2.32
N LYS A 442 -28.53 11.82 -1.90
CA LYS A 442 -28.88 13.25 -1.76
C LYS A 442 -28.95 13.71 -0.31
N LEU A 443 -28.69 12.83 0.65
CA LEU A 443 -28.67 13.15 2.07
C LEU A 443 -27.36 13.83 2.48
N THR A 444 -27.48 14.87 3.29
CA THR A 444 -26.35 15.59 3.89
C THR A 444 -26.29 15.35 5.39
N PHE A 445 -25.11 14.97 5.90
CA PHE A 445 -24.91 14.68 7.32
C PHE A 445 -24.66 15.95 8.13
N GLU A 446 -25.42 16.15 9.20
CA GLU A 446 -25.37 17.29 10.11
C GLU A 446 -25.35 16.81 11.57
N VAL A 447 -24.70 17.58 12.44
CA VAL A 447 -24.66 17.32 13.89
C VAL A 447 -25.27 18.53 14.60
N TYR A 448 -26.14 18.27 15.57
CA TYR A 448 -26.71 19.30 16.44
C TYR A 448 -26.36 18.95 17.88
N LEU A 449 -25.87 19.91 18.66
CA LEU A 449 -25.58 19.70 20.08
C LEU A 449 -26.88 19.77 20.89
N SER A 450 -26.84 19.29 22.14
CA SER A 450 -27.96 19.49 23.06
C SER A 450 -28.37 20.97 23.14
N ASP A 451 -29.68 21.18 23.23
CA ASP A 451 -30.36 22.48 23.26
C ASP A 451 -30.27 23.31 21.97
N ASP A 452 -29.72 22.77 20.89
CA ASP A 452 -29.78 23.43 19.59
C ASP A 452 -31.20 23.42 19.01
N VAL A 453 -31.66 24.61 18.57
CA VAL A 453 -32.92 24.77 17.85
C VAL A 453 -32.70 24.43 16.38
N ILE A 454 -33.16 23.25 15.96
CA ILE A 454 -33.03 22.74 14.59
C ILE A 454 -34.07 23.41 13.68
N ILE A 455 -35.31 23.50 14.15
CA ILE A 455 -36.42 24.15 13.44
C ILE A 455 -37.05 25.20 14.34
N THR A 456 -37.39 26.35 13.76
CA THR A 456 -38.18 27.41 14.43
C THR A 456 -39.56 27.50 13.78
N ALA A 457 -40.61 27.45 14.59
CA ALA A 457 -42.00 27.64 14.14
C ALA A 457 -42.19 28.98 13.39
N GLY A 458 -43.12 29.00 12.43
CA GLY A 458 -43.49 30.17 11.62
C GLY A 458 -42.52 30.52 10.48
N ARG A 459 -41.28 30.00 10.49
CA ARG A 459 -40.31 30.20 9.39
C ARG A 459 -40.66 29.32 8.18
N LEU A 460 -40.17 29.70 7.01
CA LEU A 460 -40.30 28.87 5.81
C LEU A 460 -39.42 27.61 5.92
N GLY A 461 -39.96 26.46 5.55
CA GLY A 461 -39.28 25.17 5.60
C GLY A 461 -38.88 24.64 4.23
N ASN A 462 -37.57 24.54 3.98
CA ASN A 462 -37.02 24.05 2.71
C ASN A 462 -36.24 22.74 2.84
N VAL A 463 -36.28 22.11 4.02
CA VAL A 463 -35.47 20.92 4.34
C VAL A 463 -36.29 20.00 5.24
N MET A 464 -36.16 18.69 5.08
CA MET A 464 -36.60 17.71 6.08
C MET A 464 -35.40 16.98 6.67
N TYR A 465 -35.61 16.33 7.80
CA TYR A 465 -34.55 15.72 8.60
C TYR A 465 -34.92 14.29 8.99
N PHE A 466 -33.92 13.40 8.97
CA PHE A 466 -33.99 12.04 9.47
C PHE A 466 -33.01 11.87 10.64
N ILE A 467 -33.47 11.30 11.75
CA ILE A 467 -32.65 11.11 12.95
C ILE A 467 -31.94 9.77 12.85
N GLU A 468 -30.61 9.79 12.74
CA GLU A 468 -29.82 8.56 12.82
C GLU A 468 -29.60 8.16 14.28
N HIS A 469 -29.15 9.12 15.09
CA HIS A 469 -28.91 8.97 16.53
C HIS A 469 -29.28 10.24 17.29
N GLY A 470 -29.94 10.09 18.43
CA GLY A 470 -30.25 11.18 19.34
C GLY A 470 -31.75 11.38 19.55
N THR A 471 -32.08 12.42 20.30
CA THR A 471 -33.46 12.73 20.67
C THR A 471 -33.75 14.21 20.52
N VAL A 472 -34.92 14.51 19.95
CA VAL A 472 -35.38 15.89 19.74
C VAL A 472 -36.77 16.07 20.35
N SER A 473 -37.06 17.25 20.88
CA SER A 473 -38.39 17.65 21.32
C SER A 473 -39.07 18.55 20.31
N ILE A 474 -40.35 18.29 20.08
CA ILE A 474 -41.24 19.13 19.31
C ILE A 474 -41.92 20.09 20.28
N GLU A 475 -41.73 21.39 20.05
CA GLU A 475 -42.26 22.44 20.91
C GLU A 475 -43.17 23.39 20.13
N VAL A 476 -44.34 23.68 20.71
CA VAL A 476 -45.29 24.65 20.18
C VAL A 476 -45.62 25.63 21.30
N GLU A 477 -45.48 26.92 21.02
CA GLU A 477 -45.69 28.01 22.00
C GLU A 477 -44.92 27.80 23.33
N GLY A 478 -43.73 27.19 23.26
CA GLY A 478 -42.88 26.92 24.42
C GLY A 478 -43.25 25.69 25.24
N ARG A 479 -44.27 24.91 24.84
CA ARG A 479 -44.65 23.63 25.47
C ARG A 479 -44.18 22.45 24.62
N THR A 480 -43.66 21.41 25.26
CA THR A 480 -43.26 20.17 24.58
C THR A 480 -44.50 19.33 24.26
N VAL A 481 -44.77 19.14 22.97
CA VAL A 481 -45.93 18.38 22.46
C VAL A 481 -45.55 16.92 22.17
N GLY A 482 -44.26 16.64 21.93
CA GLY A 482 -43.78 15.29 21.72
C GLY A 482 -42.27 15.19 21.64
N THR A 483 -41.75 13.96 21.66
CA THR A 483 -40.33 13.65 21.50
C THR A 483 -40.15 12.65 20.38
N LEU A 484 -39.10 12.84 19.57
CA LEU A 484 -38.72 11.94 18.50
C LEU A 484 -37.35 11.33 18.81
N HIS A 485 -37.14 10.10 18.35
CA HIS A 485 -35.98 9.28 18.65
C HIS A 485 -35.29 8.77 17.36
N ASP A 486 -34.21 8.01 17.52
CA ASP A 486 -33.55 7.25 16.45
C ASP A 486 -34.55 6.57 15.48
N GLY A 487 -34.45 6.87 14.18
CA GLY A 487 -35.33 6.33 13.14
C GLY A 487 -36.53 7.22 12.78
N ASP A 488 -36.87 8.18 13.63
CA ASP A 488 -37.91 9.16 13.30
C ASP A 488 -37.39 10.19 12.28
N HIS A 489 -38.35 10.89 11.67
CA HIS A 489 -38.11 12.00 10.75
C HIS A 489 -39.03 13.17 11.08
N PHE A 490 -38.63 14.37 10.68
CA PHE A 490 -39.41 15.59 10.92
C PHE A 490 -39.16 16.66 9.85
N GLY A 491 -40.06 17.65 9.81
CA GLY A 491 -40.00 18.78 8.89
C GLY A 491 -40.62 18.54 7.51
N GLU A 492 -41.22 17.37 7.30
CA GLU A 492 -41.91 16.96 6.06
C GLU A 492 -43.21 17.72 5.79
N ILE A 493 -43.92 18.16 6.85
CA ILE A 493 -45.16 18.94 6.73
C ILE A 493 -44.91 20.21 5.92
N ALA A 494 -43.76 20.84 6.17
CA ALA A 494 -43.38 22.10 5.53
C ALA A 494 -43.05 21.96 4.03
N LEU A 495 -42.82 20.73 3.57
CA LEU A 495 -42.50 20.41 2.17
C LEU A 495 -43.75 19.94 1.39
N LEU A 496 -44.74 19.38 2.08
CA LEU A 496 -45.88 18.71 1.45
C LEU A 496 -47.22 19.47 1.56
N ILE A 497 -47.41 20.25 2.63
CA ILE A 497 -48.74 20.80 2.97
C ILE A 497 -48.71 22.32 3.07
N ASP A 498 -47.90 22.85 3.99
CA ASP A 498 -47.75 24.29 4.25
C ASP A 498 -46.29 24.65 4.02
N GLU A 499 -45.96 25.83 3.53
CA GLU A 499 -44.54 26.21 3.41
C GLU A 499 -43.92 26.62 4.74
N ARG A 500 -44.75 26.90 5.76
CA ARG A 500 -44.30 27.31 7.10
C ARG A 500 -44.11 26.13 8.05
N ARG A 501 -43.17 26.29 8.98
CA ARG A 501 -42.92 25.35 10.08
C ARG A 501 -44.02 25.47 11.12
N VAL A 502 -44.72 24.37 11.37
CA VAL A 502 -45.84 24.33 12.33
C VAL A 502 -45.42 24.23 13.80
N ALA A 503 -44.21 23.73 14.05
CA ALA A 503 -43.65 23.57 15.39
C ALA A 503 -42.13 23.84 15.36
N SER A 504 -41.58 24.19 16.51
CA SER A 504 -40.13 24.24 16.73
C SER A 504 -39.61 22.85 17.09
N VAL A 505 -38.38 22.54 16.70
CA VAL A 505 -37.73 21.27 17.03
C VAL A 505 -36.39 21.57 17.67
N ILE A 506 -36.17 21.05 18.88
CA ILE A 506 -34.99 21.32 19.70
C ILE A 506 -34.30 19.99 20.04
N ALA A 507 -32.98 19.93 19.90
CA ALA A 507 -32.19 18.77 20.30
C ALA A 507 -32.17 18.63 21.83
N LYS A 508 -32.52 17.45 22.36
CA LYS A 508 -32.39 17.13 23.80
C LYS A 508 -31.04 16.49 24.13
N THR A 509 -30.50 15.74 23.17
CA THR A 509 -29.13 15.19 23.22
C THR A 509 -28.35 15.69 22.02
N THR A 510 -27.04 15.42 21.96
CA THR A 510 -26.32 15.52 20.69
C THR A 510 -26.97 14.58 19.67
N CYS A 511 -27.31 15.12 18.50
CA CYS A 511 -28.04 14.43 17.46
C CYS A 511 -27.22 14.36 16.17
N ASP A 512 -27.19 13.16 15.59
CA ASP A 512 -26.68 12.87 14.26
C ASP A 512 -27.87 12.81 13.30
N ILE A 513 -27.94 13.76 12.37
CA ILE A 513 -29.12 14.01 11.56
C ILE A 513 -28.72 14.05 10.08
N TYR A 514 -29.55 13.43 9.24
CA TYR A 514 -29.45 13.58 7.79
C TYR A 514 -30.52 14.54 7.27
N SER A 515 -30.09 15.57 6.56
CA SER A 515 -30.97 16.55 5.94
C SER A 515 -31.20 16.25 4.45
N LEU A 516 -32.41 16.53 3.98
CA LEU A 516 -32.81 16.44 2.58
C LEU A 516 -33.50 17.74 2.17
N ASN A 517 -32.93 18.44 1.19
CA ASN A 517 -33.47 19.71 0.71
C ASN A 517 -34.73 19.53 -0.15
N ARG A 518 -35.55 20.58 -0.27
CA ARG A 518 -36.81 20.59 -1.02
C ARG A 518 -36.61 20.17 -2.47
N GLU A 519 -35.59 20.71 -3.14
CA GLU A 519 -35.32 20.41 -4.55
C GLU A 519 -35.06 18.91 -4.79
N ASN A 520 -34.26 18.27 -3.93
CA ASN A 520 -33.95 16.85 -4.02
C ASN A 520 -35.14 16.00 -3.62
N PHE A 521 -35.87 16.42 -2.58
CA PHE A 521 -37.10 15.79 -2.13
C PHE A 521 -38.16 15.74 -3.24
N ASP A 522 -38.43 16.88 -3.89
CA ASP A 522 -39.41 16.97 -4.97
C ASP A 522 -38.99 16.15 -6.19
N LYS A 523 -37.70 16.18 -6.56
CA LYS A 523 -37.17 15.35 -7.65
C LYS A 523 -37.42 13.87 -7.40
N VAL A 524 -37.06 13.36 -6.22
CA VAL A 524 -37.24 11.94 -5.89
C VAL A 524 -38.73 11.58 -5.81
N LEU A 525 -39.55 12.37 -5.11
CA LEU A 525 -40.97 12.02 -4.94
C LEU A 525 -41.81 12.17 -6.21
N THR A 526 -41.33 12.93 -7.20
CA THR A 526 -41.94 12.96 -8.54
C THR A 526 -41.75 11.64 -9.26
N GLU A 527 -40.59 10.99 -9.10
CA GLU A 527 -40.30 9.67 -9.67
C GLU A 527 -41.02 8.54 -8.92
N TYR A 528 -41.23 8.71 -7.61
CA TYR A 528 -41.86 7.71 -6.73
C TYR A 528 -43.18 8.21 -6.09
N PRO A 529 -44.28 8.33 -6.85
CA PRO A 529 -45.52 8.95 -6.38
C PRO A 529 -46.22 8.18 -5.24
N ASN A 530 -45.99 6.87 -5.13
CA ASN A 530 -46.54 6.07 -4.03
C ASN A 530 -45.92 6.47 -2.69
N MET A 531 -44.61 6.72 -2.66
CA MET A 531 -43.91 7.20 -1.47
C MET A 531 -44.37 8.61 -1.09
N ARG A 532 -44.64 9.46 -2.09
CA ARG A 532 -45.21 10.80 -1.87
C ARG A 532 -46.56 10.74 -1.15
N LYS A 533 -47.46 9.86 -1.60
CA LYS A 533 -48.78 9.68 -0.97
C LYS A 533 -48.66 9.19 0.47
N MET A 534 -47.78 8.22 0.72
CA MET A 534 -47.55 7.68 2.06
C MET A 534 -47.05 8.77 3.01
N MET A 535 -46.05 9.56 2.60
CA MET A 535 -45.51 10.63 3.43
C MET A 535 -46.50 11.78 3.62
N ALA A 536 -47.32 12.10 2.62
CA ALA A 536 -48.39 13.09 2.74
C ALA A 536 -49.49 12.66 3.73
N ALA A 537 -49.81 11.36 3.79
CA ALA A 537 -50.75 10.83 4.77
C ALA A 537 -50.21 11.00 6.20
N VAL A 538 -48.94 10.63 6.43
CA VAL A 538 -48.25 10.81 7.72
C VAL A 538 -48.18 12.29 8.11
N ALA A 539 -47.81 13.17 7.16
CA ALA A 539 -47.74 14.60 7.40
C ALA A 539 -49.10 15.20 7.80
N LYS A 540 -50.19 14.75 7.17
CA LYS A 540 -51.55 15.21 7.50
C LYS A 540 -52.00 14.76 8.89
N GLU A 541 -51.72 13.51 9.26
CA GLU A 541 -52.02 12.98 10.59
C GLU A 541 -51.25 13.74 11.68
N ARG A 542 -49.96 13.99 11.46
CA ARG A 542 -49.12 14.76 12.40
C ARG A 542 -49.58 16.21 12.52
N LEU A 543 -49.97 16.85 11.42
CA LEU A 543 -50.53 18.20 11.44
C LEU A 543 -51.81 18.26 12.26
N GLN A 544 -52.71 17.28 12.12
CA GLN A 544 -53.94 17.22 12.92
C GLN A 544 -53.65 17.08 14.42
N LYS A 545 -52.69 16.22 14.80
CA LYS A 545 -52.25 16.07 16.20
C LYS A 545 -51.72 17.38 16.79
N ILE A 546 -50.91 18.12 16.02
CA ILE A 546 -50.36 19.41 16.45
C ILE A 546 -51.47 20.47 16.59
N ILE A 547 -52.42 20.51 15.65
CA ILE A 547 -53.55 21.44 15.72
C ILE A 547 -54.44 21.10 16.93
N GLN A 548 -54.71 19.83 17.18
CA GLN A 548 -55.52 19.40 18.33
C GLN A 548 -54.85 19.75 19.65
N SER A 549 -53.53 19.51 19.80
CA SER A 549 -52.80 19.91 21.00
C SER A 549 -52.78 21.43 21.22
N ASN A 550 -52.79 22.21 20.13
CA ASN A 550 -52.91 23.66 20.24
C ASN A 550 -54.32 24.10 20.66
N ALA A 551 -55.36 23.47 20.15
CA ALA A 551 -56.76 23.79 20.50
C ALA A 551 -57.07 23.47 21.97
N GLU A 552 -56.61 22.32 22.46
CA GLU A 552 -56.73 21.94 23.89
C GLU A 552 -55.97 22.94 24.79
N SER A 553 -54.86 23.52 24.31
CA SER A 553 -54.10 24.51 25.07
C SER A 553 -54.75 25.90 25.13
N SER A 554 -55.51 26.31 24.11
CA SER A 554 -56.24 27.58 24.13
C SER A 554 -57.42 27.56 25.11
N ASP A 555 -58.12 26.43 25.24
CA ASP A 555 -59.23 26.29 26.20
C ASP A 555 -58.74 26.34 27.65
N ASP A 556 -57.62 25.68 27.99
CA ASP A 556 -57.02 25.73 29.34
C ASP A 556 -56.58 27.14 29.76
N THR A 557 -56.17 27.97 28.79
CA THR A 557 -55.69 29.33 29.03
C THR A 557 -56.86 30.30 29.23
N GLU A 558 -57.96 30.11 28.50
CA GLU A 558 -59.20 30.87 28.71
C GLU A 558 -59.89 30.50 30.04
N GLU A 559 -59.86 29.23 30.44
CA GLU A 559 -60.44 28.78 31.72
C GLU A 559 -59.64 29.32 32.93
N PHE A 560 -58.31 29.43 32.82
CA PHE A 560 -57.45 30.04 33.84
C PHE A 560 -57.69 31.56 33.98
N HIS A 561 -57.86 32.28 32.87
CA HIS A 561 -58.19 33.72 32.90
C HIS A 561 -59.64 34.00 33.37
N MET A 562 -60.58 33.07 33.15
CA MET A 562 -61.92 33.15 33.78
C MET A 562 -61.89 32.86 35.29
N ALA A 563 -60.95 32.06 35.77
CA ALA A 563 -60.80 31.76 37.20
C ALA A 563 -60.14 32.90 38.00
N GLU A 564 -59.23 33.68 37.40
CA GLU A 564 -58.62 34.87 38.04
C GLU A 564 -59.49 36.14 38.00
N SER A 565 -60.60 36.13 37.26
CA SER A 565 -61.54 37.27 37.18
C SER A 565 -62.78 37.15 38.09
N LYS A 566 -62.78 36.16 39.00
CA LYS A 566 -63.73 36.04 40.13
C LYS A 566 -62.98 36.20 41.44
#